data_AF-A0A4V3ANF9-F1
#
_entry.id   AF-A0A4V3ANF9-F1
#
_cell.length_a   1.000
_cell.length_b   1.000
_cell.length_c   1.000
_cell.angle_alpha   90.00
_cell.angle_beta   90.00
_cell.angle_gamma   90.00
#
_symmetry.space_group_name_H-M   'P 1'
#
loop_
_entity.id
_entity.type
_entity.pdbx_description
1 polymer ?
#
loop_
_entity_poly.entity_id
_entity_poly.type
_entity_poly.pdbx_seq_one_letter_code
_entity_poly.pdbx_strand_id
1 'polypeptide(L)'
;MRRLLLCSALSLGILPAFAADRWEVQATLRHDGAVFANPSLVVRNGAPAVVEVSGEAGFRLELTVTDAPDGAVRVATQLQSVHGDAAPVLVTMPGDTAEVRIGALGMDLVVTPAMDRG
;
A
#
# COMPACT_ATOMS: atom_id res chain seq x y z
N MET A 1 -14.78 18.94 -59.45
CA MET A 1 -14.98 17.95 -58.37
C MET A 1 -13.63 17.59 -57.78
N ARG A 2 -13.32 17.99 -56.54
CA ARG A 2 -12.04 17.66 -55.88
C ARG A 2 -12.35 17.31 -54.43
N ARG A 3 -12.33 16.00 -54.13
CA ARG A 3 -12.58 15.41 -52.82
C ARG A 3 -11.42 15.79 -51.89
N LEU A 4 -11.67 16.58 -50.84
CA LEU A 4 -10.75 16.68 -49.70
C LEU A 4 -11.02 15.51 -48.77
N LEU A 5 -10.02 14.64 -48.64
CA LEU A 5 -10.00 13.51 -47.72
C LEU A 5 -9.87 14.04 -46.28
N LEU A 6 -10.78 13.59 -45.41
CA LEU A 6 -10.71 13.74 -43.96
C LEU A 6 -9.47 13.00 -43.44
N CYS A 7 -8.53 13.72 -42.82
CA CYS A 7 -7.56 13.14 -41.90
C CYS A 7 -8.10 13.29 -40.48
N SER A 8 -8.84 12.28 -40.01
CA SER A 8 -9.16 12.14 -38.58
C SER A 8 -7.88 11.73 -37.85
N ALA A 9 -7.19 12.70 -37.24
CA ALA A 9 -6.08 12.44 -36.34
C ALA A 9 -6.62 11.87 -35.02
N LEU A 10 -6.51 10.56 -34.85
CA LEU A 10 -6.80 9.86 -33.60
C LEU A 10 -5.61 10.07 -32.65
N SER A 11 -5.68 11.12 -31.84
CA SER A 11 -4.68 11.39 -30.80
C SER A 11 -4.81 10.35 -29.70
N LEU A 12 -3.98 9.30 -29.74
CA LEU A 12 -3.79 8.40 -28.61
C LEU A 12 -3.16 9.19 -27.45
N GLY A 13 -3.99 9.58 -26.49
CA GLY A 13 -3.52 10.14 -25.22
C GLY A 13 -2.86 9.05 -24.40
N ILE A 14 -1.54 9.07 -24.32
CA ILE A 14 -0.77 8.25 -23.38
C ILE A 14 -0.97 8.90 -22.01
N LEU A 15 -1.80 8.29 -21.14
CA LEU A 15 -1.90 8.71 -19.74
C LEU A 15 -0.67 8.18 -18.99
N PRO A 16 0.03 9.03 -18.20
CA PRO A 16 1.11 8.57 -17.36
C PRO A 16 0.53 7.67 -16.25
N ALA A 17 0.90 6.40 -16.27
CA ALA A 17 0.75 5.55 -15.10
C ALA A 17 1.72 6.06 -14.04
N PHE A 18 1.19 6.63 -12.95
CA PHE A 18 2.00 7.04 -11.81
C PHE A 18 2.47 5.80 -11.05
N ALA A 19 3.56 5.18 -11.50
CA ALA A 19 4.32 4.25 -10.68
C ALA A 19 5.13 5.10 -9.69
N ALA A 20 4.74 5.10 -8.41
CA ALA A 20 5.51 5.78 -7.39
C ALA A 20 6.69 4.89 -6.96
N ASP A 21 7.91 5.42 -6.99
CA ASP A 21 9.09 4.70 -6.53
C ASP A 21 9.08 4.46 -5.02
N ARG A 22 8.34 5.29 -4.28
CA ARG A 22 8.20 5.24 -2.83
C ARG A 22 6.76 5.44 -2.39
N TRP A 23 6.37 4.72 -1.35
CA TRP A 23 5.05 4.74 -0.75
C TRP A 23 5.17 5.04 0.74
N GLU A 24 4.34 5.93 1.27
CA GLU A 24 4.09 6.05 2.70
C GLU A 24 2.95 5.09 3.07
N VAL A 25 3.21 4.21 4.03
CA VAL A 25 2.24 3.23 4.54
C VAL A 25 1.98 3.53 6.01
N GLN A 26 0.73 3.87 6.32
CA GLN A 26 0.26 4.03 7.69
C GLN A 26 -0.57 2.80 8.05
N ALA A 27 -0.18 2.10 9.11
CA ALA A 27 -0.90 0.93 9.60
C ALA A 27 -1.50 1.21 10.98
N THR A 28 -2.67 0.66 11.25
CA THR A 28 -3.28 0.58 12.59
C THR A 28 -3.43 -0.88 12.94
N LEU A 29 -2.75 -1.33 13.99
CA LEU A 29 -2.80 -2.72 14.46
C LEU A 29 -3.75 -2.84 15.65
N ARG A 30 -4.64 -3.84 15.59
CA ARG A 30 -5.68 -4.10 16.60
C ARG A 30 -5.63 -5.54 17.12
N HIS A 31 -5.99 -5.70 18.39
CA HIS A 31 -6.27 -6.99 19.01
C HIS A 31 -7.59 -6.89 19.77
N ASP A 32 -8.54 -7.79 19.50
CA ASP A 32 -9.91 -7.75 20.04
C ASP A 32 -10.61 -6.39 19.84
N GLY A 33 -10.32 -5.75 18.70
CA GLY A 33 -10.87 -4.44 18.34
C GLY A 33 -10.19 -3.24 19.01
N ALA A 34 -9.31 -3.45 20.00
CA ALA A 34 -8.52 -2.39 20.62
C ALA A 34 -7.24 -2.14 19.83
N VAL A 35 -6.91 -0.85 19.58
CA VAL A 35 -5.66 -0.46 18.92
C VAL A 35 -4.50 -0.66 19.88
N PHE A 36 -3.45 -1.37 19.45
CA PHE A 36 -2.22 -1.55 20.23
C PHE A 36 -0.99 -0.90 19.59
N ALA A 37 -1.02 -0.60 18.27
CA ALA A 37 0.08 0.09 17.60
C ALA A 37 -0.38 0.85 16.34
N ASN A 38 0.34 1.92 15.97
CA ASN A 38 0.09 2.71 14.75
C ASN A 38 1.41 3.05 14.03
N PRO A 39 2.12 2.07 13.43
CA PRO A 39 3.38 2.36 12.74
C PRO A 39 3.15 3.08 11.40
N SER A 40 4.11 3.93 11.03
CA SER A 40 4.21 4.51 9.69
C SER A 40 5.58 4.20 9.11
N LEU A 41 5.64 3.82 7.83
CA LEU A 41 6.86 3.47 7.12
C LEU A 41 6.87 4.10 5.72
N VAL A 42 8.06 4.44 5.24
CA VAL A 42 8.29 4.72 3.82
C VAL A 42 8.93 3.50 3.17
N VAL A 43 8.30 3.01 2.11
CA VAL A 43 8.59 1.74 1.44
C VAL A 43 9.00 2.04 0.01
N ARG A 44 10.10 1.44 -0.45
CA ARG A 44 10.43 1.47 -1.88
C ARG A 44 9.60 0.41 -2.62
N ASN A 45 9.10 0.75 -3.80
CA ASN A 45 8.34 -0.18 -4.63
C ASN A 45 9.11 -1.50 -4.84
N GLY A 46 8.49 -2.62 -4.52
CA GLY A 46 9.06 -3.97 -4.59
C GLY A 46 10.09 -4.34 -3.53
N ALA A 47 10.48 -3.42 -2.63
CA ALA A 47 11.45 -3.68 -1.58
C ALA A 47 10.78 -3.82 -0.20
N PRO A 48 11.21 -4.76 0.65
CA PRO A 48 10.68 -4.88 1.99
C PRO A 48 11.14 -3.70 2.87
N ALA A 49 10.23 -3.20 3.69
CA ALA A 49 10.51 -2.30 4.81
C ALA A 49 10.09 -2.97 6.12
N VAL A 50 10.82 -2.72 7.19
CA VAL A 50 10.59 -3.34 8.50
C VAL A 50 10.53 -2.26 9.56
N VAL A 51 9.55 -2.35 10.46
CA VAL A 51 9.54 -1.66 11.74
C VAL A 51 9.48 -2.70 12.84
N GLU A 52 10.28 -2.51 13.89
CA GLU A 52 10.33 -3.39 15.04
C GLU A 52 10.31 -2.56 16.31
N VAL A 53 9.41 -2.94 17.22
CA VAL A 53 9.24 -2.31 18.53
C VAL A 53 9.35 -3.42 19.56
N SER A 54 10.27 -3.29 20.49
CA SER A 54 10.41 -4.21 21.63
C SER A 54 9.57 -3.74 22.83
N GLY A 55 9.27 -4.65 23.76
CA GLY A 55 8.57 -4.34 25.01
C GLY A 55 7.29 -5.17 25.21
N GLU A 56 6.47 -4.79 26.18
CA GLU A 56 5.24 -5.53 26.54
C GLU A 56 4.21 -5.55 25.40
N ALA A 57 4.18 -4.50 24.57
CA ALA A 57 3.37 -4.43 23.35
C ALA A 57 4.22 -4.62 22.08
N GLY A 58 5.28 -5.42 22.18
CA GLY A 58 6.26 -5.58 21.12
C GLY A 58 5.68 -6.20 19.85
N PHE A 59 6.19 -5.73 18.71
CA PHE A 59 5.84 -6.25 17.39
C PHE A 59 6.96 -6.03 16.38
N ARG A 60 6.99 -6.89 15.36
CA ARG A 60 7.74 -6.71 14.12
C ARG A 60 6.76 -6.71 12.97
N LEU A 61 6.74 -5.64 12.20
CA LEU A 61 5.94 -5.53 10.98
C LEU A 61 6.87 -5.34 9.80
N GLU A 62 6.90 -6.34 8.92
CA GLU A 62 7.54 -6.27 7.61
C GLU A 62 6.46 -6.09 6.54
N LEU A 63 6.74 -5.23 5.57
CA LEU A 63 5.79 -4.91 4.50
C LEU A 63 6.49 -4.62 3.19
N THR A 64 5.87 -5.06 2.11
CA THR A 64 6.30 -4.83 0.72
C THR A 64 5.11 -4.29 -0.05
N VAL A 65 5.31 -3.16 -0.73
CA VAL A 65 4.33 -2.55 -1.62
C VAL A 65 4.79 -2.77 -3.05
N THR A 66 3.94 -3.32 -3.89
CA THR A 66 4.19 -3.48 -5.34
C THR A 66 3.03 -2.89 -6.12
N ASP A 67 3.32 -2.27 -7.27
CA ASP A 67 2.26 -1.83 -8.18
C ASP A 67 1.37 -3.01 -8.62
N ALA A 68 0.08 -2.74 -8.76
CA ALA A 68 -0.91 -3.65 -9.31
C ALA A 68 -1.61 -2.98 -10.52
N PRO A 69 -2.37 -3.75 -11.34
CA PRO A 69 -3.13 -3.18 -12.44
C PRO A 69 -4.08 -2.05 -12.01
N ASP A 70 -4.46 -1.21 -12.97
CA ASP A 70 -5.44 -0.12 -12.79
C ASP A 70 -5.06 0.95 -11.75
N GLY A 71 -3.76 1.06 -11.43
CA GLY A 71 -3.25 2.04 -10.46
C GLY A 71 -3.45 1.63 -9.01
N ALA A 72 -3.90 0.40 -8.76
CA ALA A 72 -3.92 -0.18 -7.43
C ALA A 72 -2.51 -0.54 -6.95
N VAL A 73 -2.37 -0.81 -5.66
CA VAL A 73 -1.15 -1.35 -5.06
C VAL A 73 -1.46 -2.65 -4.34
N ARG A 74 -0.54 -3.60 -4.44
CA ARG A 74 -0.53 -4.83 -3.65
C ARG A 74 0.39 -4.65 -2.45
N VAL A 75 -0.15 -4.85 -1.25
CA VAL A 75 0.58 -4.77 0.02
C VAL A 75 0.66 -6.17 0.60
N ALA A 76 1.88 -6.71 0.69
CA ALA A 76 2.15 -7.94 1.43
C ALA A 76 2.74 -7.58 2.79
N THR A 77 2.24 -8.22 3.85
CA THR A 77 2.69 -7.97 5.21
C THR A 77 3.13 -9.26 5.91
N GLN A 78 4.03 -9.13 6.88
CA GLN A 78 4.31 -10.12 7.90
C GLN A 78 4.36 -9.40 9.25
N LEU A 79 3.32 -9.62 10.05
CA LEU A 79 3.21 -9.15 11.42
C LEU A 79 3.56 -10.30 12.36
N GLN A 80 4.47 -10.03 13.28
CA GLN A 80 4.73 -10.82 14.47
C GLN A 80 4.48 -9.92 15.68
N SER A 81 3.68 -10.38 16.64
CA SER A 81 3.37 -9.57 17.83
C SER A 81 3.13 -10.44 19.05
N VAL A 82 3.10 -9.82 20.22
CA VAL A 82 2.67 -10.50 21.47
C VAL A 82 1.23 -11.05 21.40
N HIS A 83 0.43 -10.56 20.45
CA HIS A 83 -0.96 -10.99 20.23
C HIS A 83 -1.10 -12.07 19.15
N GLY A 84 0.02 -12.50 18.54
CA GLY A 84 0.07 -13.49 17.47
C GLY A 84 0.62 -12.94 16.16
N ASP A 85 0.62 -13.82 15.15
CA ASP A 85 1.22 -13.58 13.85
C ASP A 85 0.15 -13.49 12.75
N ALA A 86 0.41 -12.66 11.74
CA ALA A 86 -0.46 -12.52 10.59
C ALA A 86 0.35 -12.17 9.33
N ALA A 87 -0.01 -12.74 8.18
CA ALA A 87 0.63 -12.43 6.90
C ALA A 87 -0.36 -12.12 5.77
N PRO A 88 -1.27 -11.14 5.94
CA PRO A 88 -2.24 -10.81 4.91
C PRO A 88 -1.59 -10.15 3.69
N VAL A 89 -2.24 -10.35 2.56
CA VAL A 89 -1.97 -9.66 1.30
C VAL A 89 -3.23 -8.90 0.91
N LEU A 90 -3.08 -7.60 0.65
CA LEU A 90 -4.18 -6.70 0.30
C LEU A 90 -3.91 -6.05 -1.04
N VAL A 91 -4.98 -5.73 -1.76
CA VAL A 91 -4.93 -4.90 -2.96
C VAL A 91 -5.87 -3.73 -2.73
N THR A 92 -5.36 -2.50 -2.84
CA THR A 92 -6.11 -1.28 -2.56
C THR A 92 -5.73 -0.17 -3.51
N MET A 93 -6.62 0.81 -3.70
CA MET A 93 -6.25 2.06 -4.35
C MET A 93 -5.43 2.92 -3.38
N PRO A 94 -4.43 3.67 -3.87
CA PRO A 94 -3.76 4.67 -3.04
C PRO A 94 -4.74 5.68 -2.44
N GLY A 95 -4.58 5.98 -1.15
CA GLY A 95 -5.43 6.88 -0.37
C GLY A 95 -6.65 6.19 0.28
N ASP A 96 -7.06 5.02 -0.20
CA ASP A 96 -8.15 4.26 0.42
C ASP A 96 -7.67 3.48 1.64
N THR A 97 -8.56 3.30 2.61
CA THR A 97 -8.31 2.43 3.77
C THR A 97 -8.62 0.98 3.41
N ALA A 98 -7.61 0.13 3.46
CA ALA A 98 -7.76 -1.32 3.41
C ALA A 98 -7.84 -1.89 4.83
N GLU A 99 -8.83 -2.73 5.12
CA GLU A 99 -8.98 -3.41 6.42
C GLU A 99 -8.89 -4.93 6.24
N VAL A 100 -8.24 -5.60 7.18
CA VAL A 100 -8.23 -7.06 7.27
C VAL A 100 -8.33 -7.51 8.73
N ARG A 101 -9.06 -8.61 8.96
CA ARG A 101 -9.18 -9.27 10.27
C ARG A 101 -8.88 -10.75 10.15
N ILE A 102 -8.06 -11.26 11.05
CA ILE A 102 -7.64 -12.67 11.15
C ILE A 102 -7.78 -13.07 12.61
N GLY A 103 -8.89 -13.74 12.95
CA GLY A 103 -9.24 -14.01 14.34
C GLY A 103 -9.42 -12.70 15.13
N ALA A 104 -8.73 -12.58 16.26
CA ALA A 104 -8.73 -11.38 17.10
C ALA A 104 -7.82 -10.26 16.56
N LEU A 105 -6.92 -10.56 15.62
CA LEU A 105 -5.99 -9.58 15.04
C LEU A 105 -6.67 -8.79 13.92
N GLY A 106 -6.51 -7.47 13.95
CA GLY A 106 -6.97 -6.55 12.91
C GLY A 106 -5.84 -5.66 12.41
N MET A 107 -5.89 -5.29 11.14
CA MET A 107 -4.95 -4.36 10.52
C MET A 107 -5.71 -3.46 9.55
N ASP A 108 -5.63 -2.15 9.77
CA ASP A 108 -6.05 -1.14 8.81
C ASP A 108 -4.79 -0.53 8.17
N LEU A 109 -4.83 -0.28 6.86
CA LEU A 109 -3.71 0.25 6.09
C LEU A 109 -4.19 1.38 5.19
N VAL A 110 -3.44 2.47 5.16
CA VAL A 110 -3.56 3.52 4.15
C VAL A 110 -2.20 3.64 3.46
N VAL A 111 -2.22 3.55 2.13
CA VAL A 111 -1.02 3.66 1.30
C VAL A 111 -1.12 4.91 0.45
N THR A 112 -0.14 5.79 0.51
CA THR A 112 -0.09 7.01 -0.31
C THR A 112 1.27 7.17 -0.98
N PRO A 113 1.37 7.81 -2.15
CA PRO A 113 2.67 8.11 -2.75
C PRO A 113 3.50 8.94 -1.77
N ALA A 114 4.74 8.53 -1.49
CA ALA A 114 5.62 9.34 -0.67
C ALA A 114 6.08 10.55 -1.48
N MET A 115 5.97 11.77 -0.92
CA MET A 115 6.49 12.96 -1.59
C MET A 115 8.01 12.88 -1.69
N ASP A 116 8.55 13.01 -2.90
CA ASP A 116 9.98 13.13 -3.12
C ASP A 116 10.43 14.49 -2.61
N ARG A 117 11.05 14.53 -1.42
CA ARG A 117 11.79 15.71 -0.98
C ARG A 117 13.13 15.68 -1.70
N GLY A 118 13.14 16.32 -2.87
CA GLY A 118 14.36 16.57 -3.65
C GLY A 118 15.40 17.38 -2.91
#